data_AF-A0A1M7UY63-F1
#
_entry.id   AF-A0A1M7UY63-F1
#
_cell.length_a   1.000
_cell.length_b   1.000
_cell.length_c   1.000
_cell.angle_alpha   90.00
_cell.angle_beta   90.00
_cell.angle_gamma   90.00
#
_symmetry.space_group_name_H-M   'P 1'
#
loop_
_entity.id
_entity.type
_entity.pdbx_description
1 polymer ?
#
loop_
_entity_poly.entity_id
_entity_poly.type
_entity_poly.pdbx_seq_one_letter_code
_entity_poly.pdbx_strand_id
1 'polypeptide(L)'
;MAERLDERVGPECRVIVFSDLHGLIEVWRSAVVDAGGDPGHVGGHADVAESSVYSYLRPGAVRTDQLARGYTGPVDDEVLQRLFTGGIRALSDTGVLGDPHGLSDAIGELCVQRVADMIAAHFTHRMQAGAGES
;
A
#
# COMPACT_ATOMS: atom_id res chain seq x y z
N MET A 1 -2.45 -6.44 16.78
CA MET A 1 -3.73 -6.45 16.03
C MET A 1 -4.22 -7.86 15.78
N ALA A 2 -3.38 -8.76 15.24
CA ALA A 2 -3.74 -10.15 14.97
C ALA A 2 -4.29 -10.89 16.20
N GLU A 3 -3.55 -10.88 17.32
CA GLU A 3 -4.00 -11.51 18.59
C GLU A 3 -5.38 -11.00 19.03
N ARG A 4 -5.57 -9.68 19.08
CA ARG A 4 -6.85 -9.06 19.43
C ARG A 4 -8.01 -9.48 18.51
N LEU A 5 -7.75 -9.77 17.24
CA LEU A 5 -8.76 -10.25 16.30
C LEU A 5 -9.01 -11.75 16.47
N ASP A 6 -7.96 -12.52 16.76
CA ASP A 6 -8.03 -13.96 17.00
C ASP A 6 -8.84 -14.27 18.26
N GLU A 7 -8.68 -13.48 19.33
CA GLU A 7 -9.48 -13.56 20.55
C GLU A 7 -10.99 -13.30 20.34
N ARG A 8 -11.38 -12.76 19.17
CA ARG A 8 -12.78 -12.46 18.84
C ARG A 8 -13.46 -13.53 18.00
N VAL A 9 -12.73 -14.54 17.54
CA VAL A 9 -13.29 -15.64 16.75
C VAL A 9 -13.40 -16.93 17.57
N GLY A 10 -14.26 -17.85 17.12
CA GLY A 10 -14.42 -19.15 17.77
C GLY A 10 -13.24 -20.09 17.48
N PRO A 11 -13.09 -21.21 18.22
CA PRO A 11 -11.95 -22.12 18.10
C PRO A 11 -11.79 -22.78 16.73
N GLU A 12 -12.85 -22.84 15.93
CA GLU A 12 -12.85 -23.37 14.55
C GLU A 12 -12.39 -22.32 13.51
N CYS A 13 -12.01 -21.13 13.95
CA CYS A 13 -11.63 -20.02 13.08
C CYS A 13 -10.26 -19.48 13.52
N ARG A 14 -9.41 -19.19 12.53
CA ARG A 14 -8.08 -18.61 12.74
C ARG A 14 -7.96 -17.31 11.95
N VAL A 15 -7.43 -16.27 12.58
CA VAL A 15 -7.18 -15.00 11.91
C VAL A 15 -5.73 -14.90 11.45
N ILE A 16 -5.52 -14.70 10.15
CA ILE A 16 -4.21 -14.35 9.59
C ILE A 16 -4.29 -12.89 9.13
N VAL A 17 -3.33 -12.08 9.59
CA VAL A 17 -3.26 -10.66 9.25
C VAL A 17 -2.00 -10.40 8.43
N PHE A 18 -2.15 -9.63 7.35
CA PHE A 18 -1.06 -8.92 6.71
C PHE A 18 -1.03 -7.48 7.24
N SER A 19 0.08 -7.07 7.84
CA SER A 19 0.24 -5.74 8.47
C SER A 19 1.58 -5.10 8.14
N ASP A 20 2.28 -5.59 7.12
CA ASP A 20 3.58 -5.06 6.71
C ASP A 20 3.39 -3.88 5.74
N LEU A 21 3.06 -2.73 6.32
CA LEU A 21 2.88 -1.49 5.55
C LEU A 21 4.20 -1.01 4.92
N HIS A 22 5.33 -1.18 5.62
CA HIS A 22 6.62 -0.72 5.11
C HIS A 22 7.06 -1.57 3.91
N GLY A 23 6.93 -2.89 4.00
CA GLY A 23 7.19 -3.79 2.88
C GLY A 23 6.27 -3.52 1.69
N LEU A 24 4.99 -3.21 1.92
CA LEU A 24 4.07 -2.82 0.85
C LEU A 24 4.54 -1.57 0.11
N ILE A 25 4.92 -0.50 0.84
CA ILE A 25 5.42 0.74 0.25
C ILE A 25 6.72 0.49 -0.52
N GLU A 26 7.60 -0.37 -0.01
CA GLU A 26 8.86 -0.71 -0.69
C GLU A 26 8.61 -1.49 -1.99
N VAL A 27 7.65 -2.42 -1.99
CA VAL A 27 7.23 -3.11 -3.21
C VAL A 27 6.70 -2.13 -4.26
N TRP A 28 5.92 -1.12 -3.85
CA TRP A 28 5.49 -0.06 -4.75
C TRP A 28 6.64 0.80 -5.28
N ARG A 29 7.58 1.23 -4.42
CA ARG A 29 8.78 1.96 -4.86
C ARG A 29 9.56 1.19 -5.93
N SER A 30 9.79 -0.10 -5.69
CA SER A 30 10.48 -0.98 -6.63
C SER A 30 9.71 -1.14 -7.95
N ALA A 31 8.38 -1.33 -7.89
CA ALA A 31 7.54 -1.43 -9.09
C ALA A 31 7.57 -0.15 -9.93
N VAL A 32 7.54 1.02 -9.27
CA VAL A 32 7.62 2.33 -9.93
C VAL A 32 8.96 2.51 -10.64
N VAL A 33 10.08 2.15 -10.00
CA VAL A 33 11.41 2.18 -10.62
C VAL A 33 11.45 1.33 -11.89
N ASP A 34 10.98 0.08 -11.79
CA ASP A 34 11.07 -0.88 -12.90
C ASP A 34 10.16 -0.52 -14.08
N ALA A 35 9.08 0.23 -13.83
CA ALA A 35 8.23 0.82 -14.87
C ALA A 35 8.77 2.16 -15.42
N GLY A 36 9.90 2.66 -14.91
CA GLY A 36 10.53 3.91 -15.35
C GLY A 36 9.97 5.19 -14.72
N GLY A 37 9.23 5.07 -13.62
CA GLY A 37 8.74 6.20 -12.82
C GLY A 37 9.71 6.65 -11.72
N ASP A 38 9.34 7.72 -11.01
CA ASP A 38 10.13 8.25 -9.89
C ASP A 38 9.72 7.61 -8.55
N PRO A 39 10.58 6.81 -7.87
CA PRO A 39 10.25 6.25 -6.55
C PRO A 39 10.08 7.32 -5.45
N GLY A 40 10.60 8.53 -5.64
CA GLY A 40 10.39 9.67 -4.74
C GLY A 40 8.94 10.17 -4.73
N HIS A 41 8.15 9.79 -5.73
CA HIS A 41 6.72 10.09 -5.80
C HIS A 41 5.86 9.12 -4.98
N VAL A 42 6.42 8.00 -4.50
CA VAL A 42 5.71 7.04 -3.65
C VAL A 42 5.75 7.48 -2.18
N GLY A 43 4.57 7.72 -1.62
CA GLY A 43 4.37 8.07 -0.21
C GLY A 43 3.28 7.24 0.49
N GLY A 44 2.63 6.31 -0.22
CA GLY A 44 1.74 5.31 0.36
C GLY A 44 0.28 5.73 0.48
N HIS A 45 -0.12 6.90 -0.03
CA HIS A 45 -1.54 7.25 -0.14
C HIS A 45 -1.85 8.21 -1.30
N ALA A 46 -2.73 7.78 -2.21
CA ALA A 46 -3.16 8.51 -3.41
C ALA A 46 -2.00 9.04 -4.26
N ASP A 47 -0.87 8.36 -4.23
CA ASP A 47 0.37 8.72 -4.89
C ASP A 47 0.47 8.14 -6.30
N VAL A 48 1.66 8.17 -6.91
CA VAL A 48 1.88 7.61 -8.25
C VAL A 48 1.53 6.12 -8.32
N ALA A 49 1.78 5.35 -7.27
CA ALA A 49 1.52 3.91 -7.25
C ALA A 49 0.01 3.64 -7.16
N GLU A 50 -0.66 4.18 -6.14
CA GLU A 50 -2.11 3.97 -5.98
C GLU A 50 -2.92 4.56 -7.14
N SER A 51 -2.54 5.74 -7.63
CA SER A 51 -3.22 6.38 -8.77
C SER A 51 -3.02 5.59 -10.06
N SER A 52 -1.83 5.01 -10.28
CA SER A 52 -1.57 4.12 -11.43
C SER A 52 -2.37 2.84 -11.33
N VAL A 53 -2.42 2.20 -10.14
CA VAL A 53 -3.24 1.00 -9.90
C VAL A 53 -4.71 1.30 -10.21
N TYR A 54 -5.25 2.42 -9.72
CA TYR A 54 -6.64 2.77 -9.95
C TYR A 54 -6.92 3.08 -11.42
N SER A 55 -6.02 3.81 -12.09
CA SER A 55 -6.13 4.10 -13.54
C SER A 55 -6.09 2.82 -14.38
N TYR A 56 -5.15 1.91 -14.09
CA TYR A 56 -5.00 0.64 -14.80
C TYR A 56 -6.23 -0.27 -14.65
N LEU A 57 -6.71 -0.44 -13.41
CA LEU A 57 -7.88 -1.29 -13.14
C LEU A 57 -9.20 -0.66 -13.60
N ARG A 58 -9.27 0.68 -13.65
CA ARG A 58 -10.47 1.44 -14.04
C ARG A 58 -10.11 2.61 -14.95
N PRO A 59 -9.87 2.34 -16.25
CA PRO A 59 -9.52 3.38 -17.21
C PRO A 59 -10.55 4.53 -17.21
N GLY A 60 -10.06 5.76 -17.11
CA GLY A 60 -10.89 6.97 -17.07
C GLY A 60 -11.47 7.34 -15.69
N ALA A 61 -11.21 6.56 -14.64
CA ALA A 61 -11.68 6.87 -13.30
C ALA A 61 -10.80 7.88 -12.53
N VAL A 62 -9.59 8.16 -13.05
CA VAL A 62 -8.67 9.16 -12.49
C VAL A 62 -8.75 10.44 -13.33
N ARG A 63 -9.06 11.58 -12.68
CA ARG A 63 -9.06 12.91 -13.29
C ARG A 63 -7.64 13.48 -13.28
N THR A 64 -6.88 13.21 -14.34
CA THR A 64 -5.46 13.58 -14.44
C THR A 64 -5.20 15.08 -14.45
N ASP A 65 -6.22 15.88 -14.77
CA ASP A 65 -6.21 17.36 -14.70
C ASP A 65 -6.32 17.91 -13.28
N GLN A 66 -6.63 17.06 -12.29
CA GLN A 66 -6.82 17.44 -10.88
C GLN A 66 -5.79 16.82 -9.94
N LEU A 67 -4.72 16.25 -10.51
CA LEU A 67 -3.62 15.70 -9.72
C LEU A 67 -2.97 16.79 -8.87
N ALA A 68 -2.79 16.50 -7.59
CA ALA A 68 -2.16 17.41 -6.66
C ALA A 68 -1.08 16.66 -5.88
N ARG A 69 0.12 17.23 -5.86
CA ARG A 69 1.19 16.74 -5.00
C ARG A 69 0.78 16.85 -3.53
N GLY A 70 1.17 15.87 -2.75
CA GLY A 70 0.94 15.83 -1.31
C GLY A 70 2.21 16.00 -0.51
N TYR A 71 2.27 15.32 0.64
CA TYR A 71 3.46 15.26 1.48
C TYR A 71 4.50 14.31 0.86
N THR A 72 5.66 14.82 0.45
CA THR A 72 6.75 14.02 -0.15
C THR A 72 7.95 13.83 0.78
N GLY A 73 7.76 14.02 2.09
CA GLY A 73 8.80 13.72 3.07
C GLY A 73 8.94 12.21 3.33
N PRO A 74 9.92 11.79 4.15
CA PRO A 74 10.06 10.39 4.52
C PRO A 74 8.80 9.87 5.22
N VAL A 75 8.47 8.60 4.98
CA VAL A 75 7.41 7.88 5.69
C VAL A 75 8.08 7.07 6.79
N ASP A 76 8.46 7.77 7.86
CA ASP A 76 9.05 7.16 9.05
C ASP A 76 8.01 6.95 10.16
N ASP A 77 8.43 6.35 11.27
CA ASP A 77 7.55 6.04 12.39
C ASP A 77 6.88 7.28 12.98
N GLU A 78 7.55 8.44 13.00
CA GLU A 78 6.96 9.69 13.52
C GLU A 78 5.83 10.18 12.61
N VAL A 79 6.06 10.16 11.30
CA VAL A 79 5.06 10.52 10.30
C VAL A 79 3.87 9.56 10.35
N LEU A 80 4.10 8.26 10.47
CA LEU A 80 3.03 7.27 10.62
C LEU A 80 2.24 7.48 11.92
N GLN A 81 2.91 7.77 13.04
CA GLN A 81 2.21 8.10 14.29
C GLN A 81 1.32 9.35 14.14
N ARG A 82 1.81 10.39 13.48
CA ARG A 82 1.02 11.59 13.16
C ARG A 82 -0.16 11.26 12.25
N LEU A 83 0.02 10.41 11.25
CA LEU A 83 -1.05 9.94 10.38
C LEU A 83 -2.13 9.20 11.19
N PHE A 84 -1.74 8.27 12.06
CA PHE A 84 -2.69 7.46 12.83
C PHE A 84 -3.44 8.25 13.91
N THR A 85 -2.83 9.29 14.47
CA THR A 85 -3.42 10.10 15.55
C THR A 85 -4.16 11.33 15.04
N GLY A 86 -3.61 12.04 14.06
CA GLY A 86 -4.14 13.29 13.49
C GLY A 86 -4.87 13.12 12.16
N GLY A 87 -4.85 11.90 11.60
CA GLY A 87 -5.38 11.63 10.27
C GLY A 87 -4.53 12.24 9.15
N ILE A 88 -4.96 12.01 7.91
CA ILE A 88 -4.23 12.42 6.72
C ILE A 88 -3.99 13.94 6.62
N ARG A 89 -4.94 14.74 7.11
CA ARG A 89 -4.84 16.21 7.11
C ARG A 89 -3.73 16.75 8.03
N ALA A 90 -3.25 15.96 8.98
CA ALA A 90 -2.12 16.35 9.81
C ALA A 90 -0.78 16.33 9.05
N LEU A 91 -0.77 15.72 7.84
CA LEU A 91 0.41 15.59 6.99
C LEU A 91 0.23 16.28 5.63
N SER A 92 -0.98 16.23 5.05
CA SER A 92 -1.22 16.68 3.69
C SER A 92 -2.56 17.40 3.55
N ASP A 93 -2.50 18.63 3.02
CA ASP A 93 -3.69 19.45 2.73
C ASP A 93 -4.54 18.85 1.60
N THR A 94 -3.89 18.18 0.65
CA THR A 94 -4.55 17.52 -0.50
C THR A 94 -5.07 16.13 -0.16
N GLY A 95 -4.64 15.58 0.98
CA GLY A 95 -4.89 14.19 1.36
C GLY A 95 -3.94 13.19 0.71
N VAL A 96 -3.02 13.63 -0.15
CA VAL A 96 -2.03 12.75 -0.80
C VAL A 96 -0.77 12.62 0.06
N LEU A 97 -0.18 11.42 0.15
CA LEU A 97 1.18 11.20 0.63
C LEU A 97 2.01 10.75 -0.56
N GLY A 98 2.90 11.60 -1.06
CA GLY A 98 3.63 11.41 -2.31
C GLY A 98 3.18 12.38 -3.39
N ASP A 99 3.33 11.97 -4.64
CA ASP A 99 2.99 12.75 -5.81
C ASP A 99 2.36 11.84 -6.88
N PRO A 100 1.13 12.07 -7.33
CA PRO A 100 0.49 11.21 -8.32
C PRO A 100 0.91 11.53 -9.76
N HIS A 101 1.68 12.60 -9.98
CA HIS A 101 2.20 12.91 -11.31
C HIS A 101 3.15 11.81 -11.79
N GLY A 102 3.04 11.47 -13.08
CA GLY A 102 3.78 10.37 -13.69
C GLY A 102 3.06 9.02 -13.61
N LEU A 103 1.81 8.98 -13.15
CA LEU A 103 1.02 7.75 -13.16
C LEU A 103 0.93 7.16 -14.57
N SER A 104 0.96 5.83 -14.66
CA SER A 104 0.90 5.11 -15.94
C SER A 104 0.34 3.71 -15.79
N ASP A 105 -0.16 3.15 -16.88
CA ASP A 105 -0.67 1.78 -16.88
C ASP A 105 0.44 0.75 -16.55
N ALA A 106 1.67 1.00 -16.99
CA ALA A 106 2.83 0.13 -16.70
C ALA A 106 3.16 0.07 -15.20
N ILE A 107 3.12 1.23 -14.51
CA ILE A 107 3.26 1.26 -13.04
C ILE A 107 2.11 0.50 -12.39
N GLY A 108 0.87 0.74 -12.84
CA GLY A 108 -0.32 0.13 -12.27
C GLY A 108 -0.29 -1.40 -12.36
N GLU A 109 0.05 -1.94 -13.53
CA GLU A 109 0.19 -3.37 -13.77
C GLU A 109 1.24 -4.01 -12.85
N LEU A 110 2.46 -3.45 -12.79
CA LEU A 110 3.52 -3.98 -11.93
C LEU A 110 3.17 -3.89 -10.44
N CYS A 111 2.57 -2.79 -10.00
CA CYS A 111 2.14 -2.61 -8.61
C CYS A 111 1.09 -3.65 -8.23
N VAL A 112 0.06 -3.88 -9.07
CA VAL A 112 -0.97 -4.89 -8.81
C VAL A 112 -0.34 -6.28 -8.70
N GLN A 113 0.49 -6.66 -9.68
CA GLN A 113 1.10 -7.98 -9.72
C GLN A 113 1.96 -8.25 -8.48
N ARG A 114 2.90 -7.36 -8.14
CA ARG A 114 3.85 -7.61 -7.05
C ARG A 114 3.21 -7.58 -5.67
N VAL A 115 2.23 -6.70 -5.46
CA VAL A 115 1.49 -6.67 -4.19
C VAL A 115 0.62 -7.92 -4.03
N ALA A 116 -0.03 -8.37 -5.11
CA ALA A 116 -0.78 -9.62 -5.08
C ALA A 116 0.14 -10.81 -4.74
N ASP A 117 1.33 -10.88 -5.36
CA ASP A 117 2.32 -11.93 -5.08
C ASP A 117 2.82 -11.89 -3.62
N MET A 118 3.14 -10.70 -3.11
CA MET A 118 3.57 -10.50 -1.72
C MET A 118 2.50 -10.98 -0.73
N ILE A 119 1.25 -10.58 -0.94
CA ILE A 119 0.13 -10.94 -0.06
C ILE A 119 -0.16 -12.45 -0.14
N ALA A 120 -0.19 -13.01 -1.35
CA ALA A 120 -0.43 -14.44 -1.56
C ALA A 120 0.67 -15.30 -0.91
N ALA A 121 1.94 -14.89 -1.04
CA ALA A 121 3.06 -15.56 -0.40
C ALA A 121 2.95 -15.53 1.13
N HIS A 122 2.61 -14.37 1.71
CA HIS A 122 2.37 -14.23 3.15
C HIS A 122 1.29 -15.19 3.65
N PHE A 123 0.12 -15.20 3.02
CA PHE A 123 -0.97 -16.08 3.44
C PHE A 123 -0.63 -17.56 3.24
N THR A 124 -0.01 -17.92 2.12
CA THR A 124 0.42 -19.31 1.87
C THR A 124 1.36 -19.81 2.96
N HIS A 125 2.40 -19.02 3.27
CA HIS A 125 3.37 -19.36 4.30
C HIS A 125 2.70 -19.49 5.69
N ARG A 126 1.87 -18.51 6.06
CA ARG A 126 1.17 -18.50 7.36
C ARG A 126 0.15 -19.62 7.49
N MET A 127 -0.49 -20.03 6.39
CA MET A 127 -1.43 -21.15 6.40
C MET A 127 -0.72 -22.49 6.62
N GLN A 128 0.46 -22.68 6.02
CA GLN A 128 1.28 -23.89 6.15
C GLN A 128 1.92 -24.01 7.54
N ALA A 129 2.43 -22.91 8.10
CA ALA A 129 3.09 -22.92 9.41
C ALA A 129 2.17 -23.43 10.53
N GLY A 130 0.87 -23.10 10.48
CA GLY A 130 -0.10 -23.60 11.46
C GLY A 130 -0.70 -24.97 11.15
N ALA A 131 -0.25 -25.68 10.11
CA ALA A 131 -0.67 -27.05 9.80
C ALA A 131 0.31 -28.13 10.36
N GLY A 132 1.45 -27.70 10.90
CA GLY A 132 2.50 -28.59 11.44
C GLY A 132 2.47 -28.82 12.96
N GLU A 133 1.46 -28.29 13.67
CA GLU A 133 1.34 -28.40 15.14
C GLU A 133 0.21 -29.37 15.58
N SER A 134 -0.20 -30.32 14.73
CA SER A 134 -1.21 -31.35 15.07
C SER A 134 -0.58 -32.71 15.36
#